data_AF-A0A0K0D738-F1
#
_entry.id   AF-A0A0K0D738-F1
#
_cell.length_a   1.000
_cell.length_b   1.000
_cell.length_c   1.000
_cell.angle_alpha   90.00
_cell.angle_beta   90.00
_cell.angle_gamma   90.00
#
_symmetry.space_group_name_H-M   'P 1'
#
loop_
_entity.id
_entity.type
_entity.pdbx_description
1 polymer ?
#
loop_
_entity_poly.entity_id
_entity_poly.type
_entity_poly.pdbx_seq_one_letter_code
_entity_poly.pdbx_strand_id
1 'polypeptide(L)'
;LCRICHTECESTRDPFVSPCRCSGSLLHVHRSCLVHWLELSTRKMIPSPRCELCGYNYRRRNCVNVKFVVHVSVCIHIHLCVLLCVLSGCMCRYLSMCIVYVCLCVYVRMYLCIYVCMY
;
A
#
# COMPACT_ATOMS: atom_id res chain seq x y z
N LEU A 1 -26.53 -17.35 25.00
CA LEU A 1 -26.79 -15.89 24.88
C LEU A 1 -25.53 -15.09 24.59
N CYS A 2 -25.53 -14.27 23.53
CA CYS A 2 -24.46 -13.30 23.21
C CYS A 2 -24.40 -12.14 24.23
N ARG A 3 -23.22 -11.79 24.75
CA ARG A 3 -23.05 -10.64 25.66
C ARG A 3 -23.35 -9.27 25.01
N ILE A 4 -23.21 -9.13 23.70
CA ILE A 4 -23.34 -7.82 23.03
C ILE A 4 -24.78 -7.57 22.57
N CYS A 5 -25.40 -8.52 21.87
CA CYS A 5 -26.75 -8.37 21.32
C CYS A 5 -27.83 -9.08 22.13
N HIS A 6 -27.47 -9.80 23.19
CA HIS A 6 -28.40 -10.55 24.04
C HIS A 6 -29.32 -11.51 23.27
N THR A 7 -28.79 -12.15 22.22
CA THR A 7 -29.52 -13.13 21.38
C THR A 7 -28.83 -14.49 21.42
N GLU A 8 -29.59 -15.58 21.23
CA GLU A 8 -29.09 -16.97 21.25
C GLU A 8 -28.88 -17.57 19.85
N CYS A 9 -29.14 -16.80 18.79
CA CYS A 9 -29.08 -17.26 17.41
C CYS A 9 -27.64 -17.48 16.92
N GLU A 10 -27.08 -18.64 17.24
CA GLU A 10 -25.88 -19.13 16.58
C GLU A 10 -26.22 -19.57 15.15
N SER A 11 -25.48 -19.09 14.17
CA SER A 11 -25.60 -19.54 12.79
C SER A 11 -24.26 -20.05 12.29
N THR A 12 -24.27 -20.96 11.31
CA THR A 12 -23.03 -21.46 10.68
C THR A 12 -22.15 -20.35 10.09
N ARG A 13 -22.76 -19.21 9.76
CA ARG A 13 -22.08 -18.01 9.25
C ARG A 13 -21.59 -17.07 10.36
N ASP A 14 -22.20 -17.12 11.54
CA ASP A 14 -21.88 -16.26 12.68
C ASP A 14 -21.86 -17.08 13.98
N PRO A 15 -20.79 -17.85 14.21
CA PRO A 15 -20.65 -18.71 15.38
C PRO A 15 -20.36 -17.90 16.64
N PHE A 16 -20.61 -18.51 17.80
CA PHE A 16 -20.12 -17.97 19.07
C PHE A 16 -18.59 -18.09 19.14
N VAL A 17 -17.95 -17.01 19.58
CA VAL A 17 -16.51 -16.93 19.83
C VAL A 17 -16.24 -16.52 21.26
N SER A 18 -15.05 -16.90 21.73
CA SER A 18 -14.55 -16.67 23.09
C SER A 18 -13.45 -15.60 23.08
N PRO A 19 -13.78 -14.30 23.11
CA PRO A 19 -12.79 -13.24 22.87
C PRO A 19 -11.91 -12.94 24.10
N CYS A 20 -12.32 -13.37 25.29
CA CYS A 20 -11.62 -13.14 26.55
C CYS A 20 -11.63 -14.39 27.44
N ARG A 21 -11.06 -14.29 28.64
CA ARG A 21 -10.96 -15.40 29.61
C ARG A 21 -12.09 -15.40 30.66
N CYS A 22 -13.15 -14.64 30.44
CA CYS A 22 -14.32 -14.65 31.33
C CYS A 22 -15.02 -16.01 31.31
N SER A 23 -15.80 -16.32 32.35
CA SER A 23 -16.58 -17.56 32.43
C SER A 23 -18.07 -17.27 32.25
N GLY A 24 -18.86 -18.29 31.92
CA GLY A 24 -20.31 -18.19 31.77
C GLY A 24 -20.77 -17.47 30.49
N SER A 25 -21.90 -16.77 30.56
CA SER A 25 -22.49 -16.03 29.43
C SER A 25 -21.58 -14.93 28.89
N LEU A 26 -20.68 -14.40 29.73
CA LEU A 26 -19.73 -13.34 29.38
C LEU A 26 -18.62 -13.79 28.43
N LEU A 27 -18.41 -15.10 28.30
CA LEU A 27 -17.47 -15.71 27.36
C LEU A 27 -18.02 -15.71 25.93
N HIS A 28 -19.33 -15.79 25.76
CA HIS A 28 -19.95 -16.09 24.47
C HIS A 28 -20.39 -14.80 23.75
N VAL A 29 -19.78 -14.53 22.60
CA VAL A 29 -20.09 -13.38 21.76
C VAL A 29 -20.15 -13.82 20.30
N HIS A 30 -21.12 -13.34 19.52
CA HIS A 30 -21.11 -13.61 18.07
C HIS A 30 -19.87 -13.00 17.41
N ARG A 31 -19.33 -13.68 16.38
CA ARG A 31 -18.18 -13.18 15.62
C ARG A 31 -18.47 -11.79 15.02
N SER A 32 -19.66 -11.60 14.45
CA SER A 32 -20.07 -10.32 13.85
C SER A 32 -20.15 -9.20 14.89
N CYS A 33 -20.77 -9.47 16.05
CA CYS A 33 -20.90 -8.51 17.15
C CYS A 33 -19.53 -8.09 17.69
N LEU A 34 -18.61 -9.06 17.85
CA LEU A 34 -17.25 -8.77 18.31
C LEU A 34 -16.50 -7.89 17.30
N VAL A 35 -16.57 -8.22 16.01
CA VAL A 35 -15.91 -7.42 14.95
C VAL A 35 -16.47 -6.00 14.93
N HIS A 36 -17.78 -5.85 14.93
CA HIS A 36 -18.43 -4.53 14.93
C HIS A 36 -18.05 -3.70 16.16
N TRP A 37 -18.05 -4.33 17.35
CA TRP A 37 -17.64 -3.68 18.59
C TRP A 37 -16.15 -3.26 18.57
N LEU A 38 -15.29 -4.12 18.02
CA LEU A 38 -13.87 -3.78 17.82
C LEU A 38 -13.71 -2.64 16.81
N GLU A 39 -14.44 -2.61 15.70
CA GLU A 39 -14.37 -1.52 14.70
C GLU A 39 -14.81 -0.17 15.28
N LEU A 40 -15.88 -0.16 16.09
CA LEU A 40 -16.34 1.04 16.79
C LEU A 40 -15.33 1.54 17.83
N SER A 41 -14.69 0.63 18.57
CA SER A 41 -13.70 0.98 19.60
C SER A 41 -12.32 1.33 19.04
N THR A 42 -11.92 0.74 17.91
CA THR A 42 -10.55 0.88 17.36
C THR A 42 -10.29 2.17 16.58
N ARG A 43 -11.32 2.91 16.15
CA ARG A 43 -11.08 4.21 15.48
C ARG A 43 -10.46 5.28 16.39
N LYS A 44 -10.39 5.07 17.71
CA LYS A 44 -9.89 6.09 18.66
C LYS A 44 -9.02 5.58 19.81
N MET A 45 -8.87 4.27 20.03
CA MET A 45 -8.16 3.76 21.21
C MET A 45 -6.83 3.08 20.89
N ILE A 46 -5.75 3.81 21.19
CA ILE A 46 -4.47 3.26 21.66
C ILE A 46 -4.51 3.48 23.17
N PRO A 47 -4.49 2.43 24.01
CA PRO A 47 -4.11 1.04 23.74
C PRO A 47 -5.23 0.13 23.19
N SER A 48 -4.86 -1.08 22.75
CA SER A 48 -5.76 -2.14 22.25
C SER A 48 -6.95 -2.39 23.19
N PRO A 49 -8.17 -2.63 22.66
CA PRO A 49 -9.33 -2.87 23.49
C PRO A 49 -9.10 -4.09 24.39
N ARG A 50 -9.48 -3.94 25.66
CA ARG A 50 -9.36 -4.96 26.70
C ARG A 50 -10.75 -5.34 27.18
N CYS A 51 -10.90 -6.57 27.68
CA CYS A 51 -12.13 -6.95 28.35
C CYS A 51 -12.27 -6.14 29.66
N GLU A 52 -13.40 -5.47 29.83
CA GLU A 52 -13.71 -4.65 31.02
C GLU A 52 -13.87 -5.45 32.33
N LEU A 53 -14.01 -6.78 32.24
CA LEU A 53 -14.21 -7.64 33.41
C LEU A 53 -12.93 -8.37 33.83
N CYS A 54 -12.20 -8.96 32.88
CA CYS A 54 -11.00 -9.74 33.18
C CYS A 54 -9.69 -9.04 32.78
N GLY A 55 -9.75 -7.85 32.18
CA GLY A 55 -8.56 -7.11 31.71
C GLY A 55 -7.83 -7.77 30.54
N TYR A 56 -8.31 -8.92 30.02
CA TYR A 56 -7.64 -9.65 28.95
C TYR A 56 -7.64 -8.83 27.64
N ASN A 57 -6.46 -8.66 27.04
CA ASN A 57 -6.33 -8.04 25.72
C ASN A 57 -7.02 -8.92 24.68
N TYR A 58 -7.98 -8.36 23.94
CA TYR A 58 -8.60 -9.10 22.84
C TYR A 58 -7.51 -9.50 21.83
N ARG A 59 -7.43 -10.80 21.54
CA ARG A 59 -6.41 -11.37 20.66
C ARG A 59 -6.73 -11.01 19.20
N ARG A 60 -6.33 -9.81 18.77
CA ARG A 60 -6.39 -9.44 17.36
C ARG A 60 -5.30 -10.26 16.67
N ARG A 61 -5.67 -11.25 15.84
CA ARG A 61 -4.70 -11.76 14.85
C ARG A 61 -4.28 -10.52 14.05
N ASN A 62 -2.97 -10.23 13.98
CA ASN A 62 -2.46 -9.08 13.23
C ASN A 62 -2.99 -9.15 11.80
N CYS A 63 -4.09 -8.45 11.54
CA CYS A 63 -4.60 -8.24 10.20
C CYS A 63 -3.71 -7.17 9.61
N VAL A 64 -2.65 -7.60 8.92
CA VAL A 64 -1.88 -6.72 8.04
C VAL A 64 -2.90 -6.03 7.14
N ASN A 65 -2.93 -4.70 7.16
CA ASN A 65 -3.89 -3.95 6.37
C ASN A 65 -3.47 -4.07 4.89
N VAL A 66 -3.95 -5.11 4.22
CA VAL A 66 -3.55 -5.45 2.84
C VAL A 66 -3.82 -4.29 1.88
N LYS A 67 -4.88 -3.50 2.13
CA LYS A 67 -5.17 -2.29 1.34
C LYS A 67 -4.06 -1.25 1.47
N PHE A 68 -3.52 -1.05 2.67
CA PHE A 68 -2.39 -0.16 2.89
C PHE A 68 -1.12 -0.67 2.20
N VAL A 69 -0.81 -1.97 2.28
CA VAL A 69 0.36 -2.57 1.63
C VAL A 69 0.27 -2.47 0.10
N VAL A 70 -0.90 -2.75 -0.47
CA VAL A 70 -1.12 -2.63 -1.92
C VAL A 70 -1.02 -1.18 -2.38
N HIS A 71 -1.60 -0.23 -1.65
CA HIS A 71 -1.52 1.20 -1.99
C HIS A 71 -0.08 1.71 -1.97
N VAL A 72 0.71 1.34 -0.95
CA VAL A 72 2.13 1.70 -0.87
C VAL A 72 2.93 1.09 -2.02
N SER A 73 2.70 -0.19 -2.34
CA SER A 73 3.37 -0.88 -3.45
C SER A 73 3.07 -0.23 -4.81
N VAL A 74 1.79 0.11 -5.06
CA VAL A 74 1.36 0.76 -6.31
C VAL A 74 1.97 2.17 -6.43
N CYS A 75 1.98 2.97 -5.37
CA CYS A 75 2.63 4.28 -5.38
C CYS A 75 4.11 4.18 -5.72
N ILE A 76 4.85 3.25 -5.10
CA ILE A 76 6.29 3.05 -5.37
C ILE A 76 6.50 2.65 -6.83
N HIS A 77 5.67 1.74 -7.36
CA HIS A 77 5.79 1.30 -8.75
C HIS A 77 5.55 2.45 -9.74
N ILE A 78 4.52 3.27 -9.51
CA ILE A 78 4.23 4.44 -10.34
C ILE A 78 5.41 5.44 -10.32
N HIS A 79 5.93 5.77 -9.13
CA HIS A 79 7.06 6.69 -9.02
C HIS A 79 8.31 6.18 -9.74
N LEU A 80 8.62 4.88 -9.61
CA LEU A 80 9.74 4.26 -10.29
C LEU A 80 9.57 4.29 -11.82
N CYS A 81 8.38 3.95 -12.32
CA CYS A 81 8.06 4.03 -13.75
C CYS A 81 8.24 5.45 -14.29
N VAL A 82 7.75 6.48 -13.58
CA VAL A 82 7.89 7.88 -14.00
C VAL A 82 9.37 8.29 -14.07
N LEU A 83 10.18 7.93 -13.06
CA LEU A 83 11.61 8.24 -13.05
C LEU A 83 12.33 7.62 -14.25
N LEU A 84 12.06 6.35 -14.55
CA LEU A 84 12.65 5.65 -15.70
C LEU A 84 12.27 6.30 -17.05
N CYS A 85 11.01 6.70 -17.20
CA CYS A 85 10.54 7.40 -18.41
C CYS A 85 11.21 8.78 -18.60
N VAL A 86 11.43 9.52 -17.51
CA VAL A 86 12.12 10.82 -17.58
C VAL A 86 13.59 10.64 -17.99
N LEU A 87 14.28 9.69 -17.35
CA LEU A 87 15.69 9.41 -17.65
C LEU A 87 15.88 8.95 -19.11
N SER A 88 15.01 8.06 -19.62
CA SER A 88 15.08 7.64 -21.02
C SER A 88 14.84 8.79 -21.98
N GLY A 89 13.87 9.66 -21.69
CA GLY A 89 13.61 10.87 -22.48
C GLY A 89 14.80 11.83 -22.53
N CYS A 90 15.46 12.08 -21.40
CA CYS A 90 16.66 12.90 -21.32
C CYS A 90 17.82 12.30 -22.13
N MET A 91 18.04 10.99 -22.02
CA MET A 91 19.09 10.29 -22.77
C MET A 91 18.86 10.37 -24.27
N CYS A 92 17.62 10.17 -24.74
CA CYS A 92 17.28 10.29 -26.16
C CYS A 92 17.53 11.70 -26.70
N ARG A 93 17.18 12.74 -25.94
CA ARG A 93 17.44 14.14 -26.31
C ARG A 93 18.93 14.47 -26.34
N TYR A 94 19.69 13.97 -25.38
CA TYR A 94 21.14 14.15 -25.35
C TYR A 94 21.80 13.50 -26.57
N LEU A 95 21.46 12.24 -26.85
CA LEU A 95 21.98 11.50 -28.00
C LEU A 95 21.65 12.19 -29.32
N SER A 96 20.42 12.70 -29.49
CA SER A 96 20.06 13.42 -30.72
C SER A 96 20.86 14.70 -30.90
N MET A 97 21.09 15.47 -29.83
CA MET A 97 21.96 16.65 -29.88
C MET A 97 23.41 16.30 -30.24
N CYS A 98 23.96 15.22 -29.67
CA CYS A 98 25.29 14.73 -30.00
C CYS A 98 25.40 14.34 -31.49
N ILE A 99 24.39 13.65 -32.03
CA ILE A 99 24.36 13.28 -33.46
C ILE A 99 24.37 14.52 -34.34
N VAL A 100 23.49 15.49 -34.06
CA VAL A 100 23.42 16.75 -34.83
C VAL A 100 24.76 17.49 -34.78
N TYR A 101 25.39 17.57 -33.61
CA TYR A 101 26.70 18.19 -33.46
C TYR A 101 27.78 17.50 -34.29
N VAL A 102 27.88 16.16 -34.22
CA VAL A 102 28.85 15.39 -35.02
C VAL A 102 28.59 15.57 -36.52
N CYS A 103 27.34 15.50 -36.96
CA CYS A 103 26.97 15.74 -38.36
C CYS A 103 27.38 17.14 -38.83
N LEU A 104 27.15 18.17 -38.00
CA LEU A 104 27.57 19.54 -38.30
C LEU A 104 29.09 19.65 -38.40
N CYS A 105 29.84 19.04 -37.47
CA CYS A 105 31.30 19.01 -37.52
C CYS A 105 31.82 18.35 -38.81
N VAL A 106 31.23 17.22 -39.21
CA VAL A 106 31.59 16.52 -40.45
C VAL A 106 31.26 17.40 -41.66
N TYR A 107 30.08 18.01 -41.70
CA TYR A 107 29.64 18.89 -42.78
C TYR A 107 30.58 20.10 -42.94
N VAL A 108 30.90 20.79 -41.85
CA VAL A 108 31.82 21.93 -41.86
C VAL A 108 33.21 21.50 -42.32
N ARG A 109 33.71 20.35 -41.84
CA ARG A 109 35.02 19.82 -42.25
C ARG A 109 35.05 19.49 -43.74
N MET A 110 34.00 18.88 -44.28
CA MET A 110 33.87 18.65 -45.72
C MET A 110 33.83 19.96 -46.52
N TYR A 111 33.01 20.92 -46.08
CA TYR A 111 32.88 22.22 -46.74
C TYR A 111 34.22 22.97 -46.79
N LEU A 112 34.95 22.99 -45.67
CA LEU A 112 36.27 23.62 -45.58
C LEU A 112 37.28 22.91 -46.50
N CYS A 113 37.27 21.58 -46.56
CA CYS A 113 38.12 20.83 -47.50
C CYS A 113 37.82 21.20 -48.96
N ILE A 114 36.55 21.31 -49.34
CA ILE A 114 36.17 21.70 -50.71
C ILE A 114 36.61 23.13 -51.00
N TYR A 115 36.36 24.06 -50.07
CA TYR A 115 36.74 25.47 -50.23
C TYR A 115 38.26 25.62 -50.42
N VAL A 116 39.07 24.94 -49.59
CA VAL A 116 40.54 24.95 -49.72
C VAL A 116 41.02 24.25 -51.00
N CYS A 117 40.28 23.28 -51.55
CA CYS A 117 40.64 22.70 -52.85
C CYS A 117 40.30 23.60 -54.04
N MET A 118 39.41 24.58 -53.89
CA MET A 118 38.99 25.48 -54.96
C MET A 118 39.81 26.78 -55.05
N TYR A 119 40.49 27.18 -53.98
CA TYR A 119 41.28 28.42 -53.86
C TYR A 119 42.72 28.12 -53.48
#